data_AF-A0A0J7L8N1-F1
#
_entry.id   AF-A0A0J7L8N1-F1
#
_cell.length_a   1.000
_cell.length_b   1.000
_cell.length_c   1.000
_cell.angle_alpha   90.00
_cell.angle_beta   90.00
_cell.angle_gamma   90.00
#
_symmetry.space_group_name_H-M   'P 1'
#
loop_
_entity.id
_entity.type
_entity.pdbx_description
1 polymer ?
#
loop_
_entity_poly.entity_id
_entity_poly.type
_entity_poly.pdbx_seq_one_letter_code
_entity_poly.pdbx_strand_id
1 'polypeptide(L)'
;MDSDGFTCRPVCDEECERNYGYCYEPHVCSCSSGYKRTENSDSTSSTCEPVCDRACTNGYCTAPNVCKCWNGYEVDQFDRFSCVPKCDEICVFGACMAPQMCFCNDGYRAVNASVCEPICSEPCKMGICIAPESCSCNDGYQNRNGNSKYVCEPICETDCGNEKGRYLGSPCDFMCNPELQHVFCDSITGLCECEKFYPVRLGPTKGCAKPKRLGEQCLYRATCTFADQHSTCTQVQHNAVCDCEEGYHRVALSRPNKKVFCAEGSRRPSLASVHSSTSSSRSFSARRLEKERNDKEQRQALQELRLAKQREQLQQQQQQVVPTPSPRTPHSTDELLPSVEEGKEVFYNEVQKSVYISLEMPVISMSIGLFNDDS
;
A
#
# COMPACT_ATOMS: atom_id res chain seq x y z
N MET A 1 60.53 -24.45 -6.52
CA MET A 1 60.27 -25.88 -6.31
C MET A 1 58.79 -26.01 -6.00
N ASP A 2 58.09 -26.93 -6.66
CA ASP A 2 56.67 -27.18 -6.37
C ASP A 2 56.49 -27.91 -5.02
N SER A 3 55.24 -28.18 -4.66
CA SER A 3 54.82 -28.79 -3.38
C SER A 3 55.41 -30.18 -3.10
N ASP A 4 56.00 -30.83 -4.11
CA ASP A 4 56.69 -32.12 -4.03
C ASP A 4 58.21 -32.00 -3.84
N GLY A 5 58.80 -30.80 -3.95
CA GLY A 5 60.21 -30.52 -3.66
C GLY A 5 61.22 -31.00 -4.70
N PHE A 6 60.80 -31.64 -5.80
CA PHE A 6 61.69 -32.19 -6.83
C PHE A 6 61.48 -31.57 -8.22
N THR A 7 60.39 -30.81 -8.41
CA THR A 7 60.08 -30.20 -9.71
C THR A 7 60.58 -28.76 -9.79
N CYS A 8 61.42 -28.48 -10.79
CA CYS A 8 61.88 -27.12 -11.12
C CYS A 8 60.76 -26.36 -11.83
N ARG A 9 60.28 -25.27 -11.22
CA ARG A 9 59.28 -24.38 -11.83
C ARG A 9 59.99 -23.18 -12.48
N PRO A 10 59.57 -22.74 -13.68
CA PRO A 10 60.12 -21.55 -14.33
C PRO A 10 59.94 -20.31 -13.44
N VAL A 11 60.93 -19.42 -13.45
CA VAL A 11 60.87 -18.15 -12.72
C VAL A 11 59.98 -17.19 -13.51
N CYS A 12 58.87 -16.79 -12.91
CA CYS A 12 57.94 -15.81 -13.45
C CYS A 12 58.25 -14.39 -12.93
N ASP A 13 57.78 -13.40 -13.68
CA ASP A 13 57.54 -12.06 -13.15
C ASP A 13 56.43 -12.13 -12.08
N GLU A 14 56.59 -11.44 -10.95
CA GLU A 14 55.59 -11.40 -9.88
C GLU A 14 54.25 -10.82 -10.35
N GLU A 15 54.24 -9.92 -11.34
CA GLU A 15 53.00 -9.36 -11.88
C GLU A 15 52.21 -10.38 -12.71
N CYS A 16 52.89 -11.33 -13.37
CA CYS A 16 52.24 -12.38 -14.16
C CYS A 16 51.42 -13.32 -13.26
N GLU A 17 52.04 -13.83 -12.18
CA GLU A 17 51.39 -14.79 -11.28
C GLU A 17 50.25 -14.15 -10.47
N ARG A 18 50.34 -12.85 -10.17
CA ARG A 18 49.26 -12.11 -9.49
C ARG A 18 48.07 -11.80 -10.40
N ASN A 19 48.28 -11.68 -11.71
CA ASN A 19 47.24 -11.29 -12.67
C ASN A 19 46.68 -12.48 -13.47
N TYR A 20 46.41 -13.61 -12.82
CA TYR A 20 45.83 -14.81 -13.46
C TYR A 20 46.67 -15.37 -14.64
N GLY A 21 47.98 -15.10 -14.64
CA GLY A 21 48.95 -15.67 -15.57
C GLY A 21 49.76 -16.81 -14.96
N TYR A 22 50.40 -17.60 -15.82
CA TYR A 22 51.35 -18.65 -15.46
C TYR A 22 52.50 -18.65 -16.48
N CYS A 23 53.69 -19.09 -16.07
CA CYS A 23 54.80 -19.28 -16.99
C CYS A 23 55.01 -20.74 -17.31
N TYR A 24 55.16 -21.02 -18.61
CA TYR A 24 55.61 -22.32 -19.09
C TYR A 24 57.13 -22.33 -19.40
N GLU A 25 57.74 -21.14 -19.51
CA GLU A 25 59.19 -20.92 -19.67
C GLU A 25 59.64 -19.75 -18.78
N PRO A 26 60.94 -19.68 -18.39
CA PRO A 26 61.46 -18.54 -17.62
C PRO A 26 61.15 -17.20 -18.32
N HIS A 27 60.54 -16.28 -17.59
CA HIS A 27 60.13 -14.95 -18.08
C HIS A 27 59.08 -14.91 -19.21
N VAL A 28 58.44 -16.04 -19.56
CA VAL A 28 57.39 -16.09 -20.59
C VAL A 28 56.02 -16.29 -19.94
N CYS A 29 55.23 -15.22 -19.85
CA CYS A 29 53.90 -15.22 -19.25
C CYS A 29 52.80 -15.63 -20.25
N SER A 30 51.96 -16.59 -19.84
CA SER A 30 50.73 -17.01 -20.53
C SER A 30 49.52 -16.79 -19.63
N CYS A 31 48.36 -16.46 -20.19
CA CYS A 31 47.15 -16.23 -19.42
C CYS A 31 46.40 -17.53 -19.14
N SER A 32 45.82 -17.63 -17.94
CA SER A 32 44.93 -18.74 -17.59
C SER A 32 43.68 -18.76 -18.48
N SER A 33 43.02 -19.92 -18.55
CA SER A 33 41.81 -20.08 -19.36
C SER A 33 40.75 -19.01 -19.01
N GLY A 34 40.19 -18.38 -20.04
CA GLY A 34 39.23 -17.28 -19.87
C GLY A 34 39.86 -15.91 -19.62
N TYR A 35 41.19 -15.76 -19.73
CA TYR A 35 41.88 -14.48 -19.65
C TYR A 35 42.77 -14.24 -20.89
N LYS A 36 42.96 -12.97 -21.27
CA LYS A 36 43.81 -12.58 -22.40
C LYS A 36 44.71 -11.40 -22.04
N ARG A 37 45.83 -11.26 -22.74
CA ARG A 37 46.74 -10.11 -22.57
C ARG A 37 46.11 -8.84 -23.16
N THR A 38 46.34 -7.70 -22.51
CA THR A 38 45.96 -6.39 -23.02
C THR A 38 46.91 -5.92 -24.12
N GLU A 39 46.37 -5.56 -25.29
CA GLU A 39 47.15 -5.16 -26.46
C GLU A 39 47.71 -3.72 -26.39
N ASN A 40 47.35 -2.93 -25.35
CA ASN A 40 47.56 -1.48 -25.30
C ASN A 40 48.53 -0.96 -24.23
N SER A 41 49.21 -1.86 -23.52
CA SER A 41 50.28 -1.47 -22.62
C SER A 41 51.59 -1.97 -23.21
N ASP A 42 52.57 -1.07 -23.21
CA ASP A 42 53.97 -1.28 -23.56
C ASP A 42 54.43 -2.71 -23.24
N SER A 43 55.35 -3.25 -24.06
CA SER A 43 55.66 -4.68 -24.23
C SER A 43 56.11 -5.46 -22.96
N THR A 44 55.99 -4.84 -21.79
CA THR A 44 56.29 -5.30 -20.43
C THR A 44 55.05 -5.63 -19.58
N SER A 45 53.82 -5.29 -20.00
CA SER A 45 52.64 -5.58 -19.18
C SER A 45 52.29 -7.07 -19.21
N SER A 46 52.43 -7.73 -18.06
CA SER A 46 52.07 -9.13 -17.79
C SER A 46 50.64 -9.28 -17.27
N THR A 47 49.77 -8.29 -17.56
CA THR A 47 48.41 -8.25 -17.02
C THR A 47 47.46 -9.06 -17.91
N CYS A 48 46.83 -10.10 -17.34
CA CYS A 48 45.77 -10.83 -18.02
C CYS A 48 44.39 -10.31 -17.58
N GLU A 49 43.59 -9.88 -18.55
CA GLU A 49 42.22 -9.43 -18.34
C GLU A 49 41.21 -10.55 -18.61
N PRO A 50 40.11 -10.61 -17.85
CA PRO A 50 39.08 -11.61 -18.04
C PRO A 50 38.36 -11.42 -19.39
N VAL A 51 38.00 -12.54 -20.01
CA VAL A 51 37.29 -12.61 -21.28
C VAL A 51 35.86 -13.08 -21.02
N CYS A 52 34.90 -12.38 -21.62
CA CYS A 52 33.53 -12.85 -21.72
C CYS A 52 33.26 -13.31 -23.16
N ASP A 53 32.53 -14.42 -23.30
CA ASP A 53 32.13 -15.00 -24.59
C ASP A 53 31.24 -14.03 -25.38
N ARG A 54 30.44 -13.24 -24.65
CA ARG A 54 29.68 -12.10 -25.17
C ARG A 54 30.11 -10.84 -24.42
N ALA A 55 30.22 -9.72 -25.13
CA ALA A 55 30.55 -8.44 -24.52
C ALA A 55 29.47 -8.01 -23.50
N CYS A 56 29.91 -7.50 -22.35
CA CYS A 56 29.01 -6.95 -21.34
C CYS A 56 28.45 -5.60 -21.82
N THR A 57 27.15 -5.53 -22.10
CA THR A 57 26.49 -4.27 -22.47
C THR A 57 26.30 -3.40 -21.23
N ASN A 58 26.73 -2.14 -21.27
CA ASN A 58 26.75 -1.22 -20.11
C ASN A 58 27.50 -1.76 -18.88
N GLY A 59 28.57 -2.53 -19.12
CA GLY A 59 29.38 -3.14 -18.07
C GLY A 59 30.76 -3.56 -18.55
N TYR A 60 31.48 -4.28 -17.70
CA TYR A 60 32.80 -4.83 -17.98
C TYR A 60 32.97 -6.22 -17.35
N CYS A 61 33.86 -7.03 -17.91
CA CYS A 61 34.17 -8.35 -17.37
C CYS A 61 35.04 -8.21 -16.12
N THR A 62 34.66 -8.86 -15.02
CA THR A 62 35.47 -8.95 -13.79
C THR A 62 36.11 -10.31 -13.59
N ALA A 63 35.53 -11.34 -14.20
CA ALA A 63 36.05 -12.70 -14.27
C ALA A 63 35.56 -13.35 -15.58
N PRO A 64 36.08 -14.52 -15.98
CA PRO A 64 35.65 -15.19 -17.19
C PRO A 64 34.14 -15.36 -17.19
N ASN A 65 33.48 -14.78 -18.19
CA ASN A 65 32.02 -14.80 -18.33
C ASN A 65 31.22 -14.20 -17.15
N VAL A 66 31.82 -13.30 -16.36
CA VAL A 66 31.15 -12.57 -15.28
C VAL A 66 31.16 -11.08 -15.58
N CYS A 67 29.98 -10.53 -15.85
CA CYS A 67 29.79 -9.10 -16.09
C CYS A 67 29.50 -8.33 -14.80
N LYS A 68 30.16 -7.20 -14.65
CA LYS A 68 29.84 -6.18 -13.65
C LYS A 68 29.34 -4.93 -14.35
N CYS A 69 28.18 -4.47 -13.92
CA CYS A 69 27.53 -3.29 -14.51
C CYS A 69 28.20 -1.98 -14.07
N TRP A 70 28.10 -0.97 -14.93
CA TRP A 70 28.49 0.40 -14.56
C TRP A 70 27.58 0.98 -13.48
N ASN A 71 28.02 2.05 -12.82
CA ASN A 71 27.22 2.71 -11.79
C ASN A 71 25.86 3.16 -12.37
N GLY A 72 24.78 2.87 -11.64
CA GLY A 72 23.42 3.17 -12.09
C GLY A 72 22.80 2.10 -13.01
N TYR A 73 23.49 0.99 -13.23
CA TYR A 73 22.96 -0.16 -13.98
C TYR A 73 22.97 -1.42 -13.11
N GLU A 74 22.09 -2.36 -13.44
CA GLU A 74 22.00 -3.68 -12.80
C GLU A 74 21.91 -4.78 -13.85
N VAL A 75 22.26 -6.01 -13.47
CA VAL A 75 22.27 -7.15 -14.40
C VAL A 75 20.83 -7.45 -14.83
N ASP A 76 20.62 -7.60 -16.13
CA ASP A 76 19.32 -7.98 -16.67
C ASP A 76 18.91 -9.37 -16.16
N GLN A 77 17.61 -9.53 -15.89
CA GLN A 77 17.08 -10.76 -15.31
C GLN A 77 17.12 -11.95 -16.29
N PHE A 78 17.20 -11.67 -17.59
CA PHE A 78 17.16 -12.66 -18.67
C PHE A 78 18.50 -12.80 -19.40
N ASP A 79 19.32 -11.74 -19.44
CA ASP A 79 20.66 -11.78 -20.04
C ASP A 79 21.75 -11.29 -19.08
N ARG A 80 22.53 -12.24 -18.53
CA ARG A 80 23.65 -11.94 -17.63
C ARG A 80 24.81 -11.15 -18.25
N PHE A 81 24.82 -10.99 -19.58
CA PHE A 81 25.77 -10.14 -20.30
C PHE A 81 25.18 -8.76 -20.64
N SER A 82 23.95 -8.48 -20.21
CA SER A 82 23.29 -7.19 -20.38
C SER A 82 23.11 -6.51 -19.04
N CYS A 83 23.45 -5.22 -18.97
CA CYS A 83 23.16 -4.38 -17.82
C CYS A 83 22.10 -3.35 -18.21
N VAL A 84 20.98 -3.36 -17.49
CA VAL A 84 19.85 -2.44 -17.66
C VAL A 84 19.94 -1.28 -16.68
N PRO A 85 19.47 -0.08 -17.06
CA PRO A 85 19.53 1.08 -16.19
C PRO A 85 18.63 0.89 -14.98
N LYS A 86 19.09 1.40 -13.83
CA LYS A 86 18.35 1.44 -12.58
C LYS A 86 17.70 2.81 -12.41
N CYS A 87 16.40 2.82 -12.16
CA CYS A 87 15.65 4.00 -11.76
C CYS A 87 15.19 3.83 -10.31
N ASP A 88 15.48 4.80 -9.44
CA ASP A 88 15.07 4.78 -8.02
C ASP A 88 13.54 4.86 -7.86
N GLU A 89 12.88 5.58 -8.77
CA GLU A 89 11.43 5.64 -8.90
C GLU A 89 10.96 4.80 -10.10
N ILE A 90 9.81 4.17 -9.97
CA ILE A 90 9.20 3.37 -11.04
C ILE A 90 8.69 4.32 -12.12
N CYS A 91 9.08 4.10 -13.38
CA CYS A 91 8.56 4.84 -14.53
C CYS A 91 7.10 4.45 -14.81
N VAL A 92 6.14 5.30 -14.43
CA VAL A 92 4.71 5.06 -14.66
C VAL A 92 4.37 5.39 -16.11
N PHE A 93 3.89 4.40 -16.88
CA PHE A 93 3.64 4.48 -18.33
C PHE A 93 4.86 4.92 -19.16
N GLY A 94 6.05 4.52 -18.71
CA GLY A 94 7.31 4.73 -19.43
C GLY A 94 8.32 3.62 -19.16
N ALA A 95 9.48 3.73 -19.79
CA ALA A 95 10.61 2.82 -19.62
C ALA A 95 11.83 3.57 -19.06
N CYS A 96 12.58 2.90 -18.17
CA CYS A 96 13.87 3.40 -17.70
C CYS A 96 14.89 3.19 -18.82
N MET A 97 15.34 4.27 -19.46
CA MET A 97 16.28 4.21 -20.59
C MET A 97 17.71 4.58 -20.19
N ALA A 98 17.85 5.36 -19.11
CA ALA A 98 19.12 5.70 -18.49
C ALA A 98 18.92 5.83 -16.97
N PRO A 99 20.00 5.78 -16.17
CA PRO A 99 19.88 5.89 -14.73
C PRO A 99 19.12 7.16 -14.34
N GLN A 100 18.07 7.01 -13.53
CA GLN A 100 17.18 8.10 -13.08
C GLN A 100 16.40 8.83 -14.19
N MET A 101 16.34 8.29 -15.41
CA MET A 101 15.67 8.95 -16.54
C MET A 101 14.64 8.02 -17.18
N CYS A 102 13.37 8.37 -16.99
CA CYS A 102 12.24 7.71 -17.63
C CYS A 102 11.94 8.33 -18.99
N PHE A 103 11.69 7.47 -19.98
CA PHE A 103 11.17 7.85 -21.28
C PHE A 103 9.72 7.38 -21.40
N CYS A 104 8.81 8.28 -21.77
CA CYS A 104 7.40 7.95 -21.88
C CYS A 104 7.12 7.08 -23.10
N ASN A 105 6.19 6.13 -22.94
CA ASN A 105 5.75 5.29 -24.05
C ASN A 105 5.04 6.14 -25.11
N ASP A 106 4.93 5.61 -26.33
CA ASP A 106 4.23 6.27 -27.43
C ASP A 106 2.80 6.66 -27.03
N GLY A 107 2.42 7.91 -27.30
CA GLY A 107 1.13 8.46 -26.91
C GLY A 107 1.06 8.97 -25.46
N TYR A 108 2.17 8.99 -24.72
CA TYR A 108 2.29 9.59 -23.39
C TYR A 108 3.29 10.74 -23.37
N ARG A 109 3.10 11.72 -22.47
CA ARG A 109 4.01 12.85 -22.25
C ARG A 109 4.52 12.87 -20.82
N ALA A 110 5.76 13.30 -20.63
CA ALA A 110 6.34 13.45 -19.29
C ALA A 110 5.69 14.61 -18.54
N VAL A 111 5.22 14.34 -17.32
CA VAL A 111 4.79 15.37 -16.37
C VAL A 111 5.93 15.73 -15.43
N ASN A 112 6.68 14.71 -15.01
CA ASN A 112 7.88 14.85 -14.20
C ASN A 112 8.91 13.77 -14.61
N ALA A 113 9.94 13.53 -13.79
CA ALA A 113 11.02 12.59 -14.11
C ALA A 113 10.59 11.11 -14.13
N SER A 114 9.49 10.74 -13.47
CA SER A 114 9.04 9.34 -13.28
C SER A 114 7.61 9.07 -13.75
N VAL A 115 6.82 10.11 -14.03
CA VAL A 115 5.39 10.01 -14.37
C VAL A 115 5.10 10.50 -15.78
N CYS A 116 4.47 9.63 -16.56
CA CYS A 116 3.97 9.92 -17.90
C CYS A 116 2.44 9.92 -17.93
N GLU A 117 1.85 10.97 -18.49
CA GLU A 117 0.40 11.10 -18.69
C GLU A 117 0.01 10.79 -20.13
N PRO A 118 -1.18 10.19 -20.36
CA PRO A 118 -1.66 9.94 -21.71
C PRO A 118 -1.96 11.24 -22.47
N ILE A 119 -1.70 11.22 -23.78
CA ILE A 119 -2.04 12.30 -24.69
C ILE A 119 -3.38 11.99 -25.35
N CYS A 120 -4.29 12.95 -25.29
CA CYS A 120 -5.51 12.97 -26.09
C CYS A 120 -5.42 14.17 -27.05
N SER A 121 -5.62 13.94 -28.36
CA SER A 121 -5.57 14.98 -29.39
C SER A 121 -6.56 16.11 -29.15
N GLU A 122 -7.69 15.83 -28.50
CA GLU A 122 -8.62 16.82 -27.98
C GLU A 122 -8.84 16.60 -26.47
N PRO A 123 -9.11 17.68 -25.71
CA PRO A 123 -9.43 17.55 -24.30
C PRO A 123 -10.75 16.78 -24.10
N CYS A 124 -10.75 15.80 -23.20
CA CYS A 124 -11.95 15.05 -22.81
C CYS A 124 -12.99 16.00 -22.17
N LYS A 125 -14.09 16.28 -22.88
CA LYS A 125 -15.20 17.05 -22.35
C LYS A 125 -16.02 16.18 -21.40
N MET A 126 -16.09 16.61 -20.13
CA MET A 126 -16.81 15.89 -19.07
C MET A 126 -16.28 14.47 -18.80
N GLY A 127 -14.98 14.31 -18.97
CA GLY A 127 -14.24 13.08 -18.68
C GLY A 127 -12.76 13.38 -18.44
N ILE A 128 -11.98 12.32 -18.28
CA ILE A 128 -10.53 12.36 -18.06
C ILE A 128 -9.81 11.49 -19.09
N CYS A 129 -8.65 11.92 -19.58
CA CYS A 129 -7.82 11.12 -20.50
C CYS A 129 -7.14 10.01 -19.68
N ILE A 130 -7.48 8.75 -19.94
CA ILE A 130 -6.98 7.59 -19.17
C ILE A 130 -5.98 6.74 -19.95
N ALA A 131 -5.95 6.87 -21.27
CA ALA A 131 -5.01 6.23 -22.17
C ALA A 131 -4.89 7.08 -23.44
N PRO A 132 -3.89 6.84 -24.31
CA PRO A 132 -3.72 7.62 -25.53
C PRO A 132 -5.00 7.66 -26.35
N GLU A 133 -5.39 8.87 -26.72
CA GLU A 133 -6.64 9.17 -27.44
C GLU A 133 -7.93 8.70 -26.71
N SER A 134 -7.89 8.22 -25.47
CA SER A 134 -9.02 7.53 -24.81
C SER A 134 -9.49 8.25 -23.55
N CYS A 135 -10.78 8.60 -23.53
CA CYS A 135 -11.42 9.29 -22.42
C CYS A 135 -12.28 8.34 -21.57
N SER A 136 -12.14 8.43 -20.25
CA SER A 136 -13.12 7.91 -19.31
C SER A 136 -14.10 9.00 -18.95
N CYS A 137 -15.39 8.72 -19.08
CA CYS A 137 -16.44 9.67 -18.73
C CYS A 137 -16.64 9.76 -17.22
N ASN A 138 -17.00 10.96 -16.75
CA ASN A 138 -17.36 11.19 -15.35
C ASN A 138 -18.68 10.48 -15.00
N ASP A 139 -18.93 10.26 -13.71
CA ASP A 139 -20.17 9.63 -13.23
C ASP A 139 -21.43 10.28 -13.81
N GLY A 140 -22.31 9.45 -14.39
CA GLY A 140 -23.54 9.90 -15.05
C GLY A 140 -23.34 10.43 -16.47
N TYR A 141 -22.15 10.30 -17.05
CA TYR A 141 -21.88 10.54 -18.47
C TYR A 141 -21.39 9.26 -19.16
N GLN A 142 -21.64 9.13 -20.46
CA GLN A 142 -21.16 8.04 -21.29
C GLN A 142 -20.73 8.54 -22.67
N ASN A 143 -19.84 7.81 -23.33
CA ASN A 143 -19.57 8.03 -24.74
C ASN A 143 -20.72 7.42 -25.55
N ARG A 144 -21.62 8.25 -26.10
CA ARG A 144 -22.69 7.77 -26.97
C ARG A 144 -22.04 7.43 -28.32
N ASN A 145 -21.82 6.14 -28.58
CA ASN A 145 -21.18 5.62 -29.80
C ASN A 145 -21.65 6.40 -31.05
N GLY A 146 -20.79 7.25 -31.63
CA GLY A 146 -21.01 7.81 -32.96
C GLY A 146 -20.51 9.23 -33.23
N ASN A 147 -20.38 10.12 -32.24
CA ASN A 147 -20.12 11.55 -32.55
C ASN A 147 -18.72 12.08 -32.18
N SER A 148 -18.10 11.66 -31.07
CA SER A 148 -16.69 12.00 -30.78
C SER A 148 -16.13 11.15 -29.64
N LYS A 149 -14.89 10.66 -29.79
CA LYS A 149 -14.15 9.90 -28.76
C LYS A 149 -13.87 10.73 -27.50
N TYR A 150 -13.90 12.07 -27.63
CA TYR A 150 -13.52 13.02 -26.59
C TYR A 150 -14.70 13.64 -25.85
N VAL A 151 -15.94 13.36 -26.26
CA VAL A 151 -17.13 13.99 -25.68
C VAL A 151 -17.95 12.97 -24.90
N CYS A 152 -18.09 13.22 -23.61
CA CYS A 152 -18.94 12.45 -22.73
C CYS A 152 -20.30 13.15 -22.60
N GLU A 153 -21.36 12.46 -22.98
CA GLU A 153 -22.74 12.95 -22.95
C GLU A 153 -23.46 12.42 -21.70
N PRO A 154 -24.39 13.19 -21.13
CA PRO A 154 -25.13 12.75 -19.95
C PRO A 154 -25.96 11.48 -20.26
N ILE A 155 -25.98 10.53 -19.32
CA ILE A 155 -26.84 9.35 -19.41
C ILE A 155 -28.27 9.79 -19.08
N CYS A 156 -29.15 9.82 -20.09
CA CYS A 156 -30.59 10.03 -19.94
C CYS A 156 -31.34 8.74 -20.30
N GLU A 157 -32.37 8.36 -19.53
CA GLU A 157 -33.23 7.20 -19.84
C GLU A 157 -34.18 7.42 -21.04
N THR A 158 -34.41 8.68 -21.44
CA THR A 158 -35.20 9.06 -22.62
C THR A 158 -34.59 10.30 -23.29
N ASP A 159 -34.62 10.33 -24.63
CA ASP A 159 -33.98 11.31 -25.53
C ASP A 159 -33.72 12.68 -24.88
N CYS A 160 -32.44 13.08 -24.77
CA CYS A 160 -32.03 14.41 -24.31
C CYS A 160 -32.28 15.47 -25.40
N GLY A 161 -33.46 15.45 -26.04
CA GLY A 161 -33.89 16.40 -27.06
C GLY A 161 -34.99 17.32 -26.55
N ASN A 162 -34.70 18.62 -26.52
CA ASN A 162 -35.62 19.77 -26.54
C ASN A 162 -36.20 20.34 -25.24
N GLU A 163 -35.93 19.76 -24.06
CA GLU A 163 -36.41 20.34 -22.79
C GLU A 163 -35.30 21.09 -22.05
N LYS A 164 -35.44 22.42 -21.98
CA LYS A 164 -34.57 23.30 -21.20
C LYS A 164 -34.61 22.94 -19.72
N GLY A 165 -33.46 23.02 -19.04
CA GLY A 165 -33.33 22.84 -17.61
C GLY A 165 -33.27 21.39 -17.12
N ARG A 166 -33.24 20.39 -18.01
CA ARG A 166 -33.38 18.97 -17.65
C ARG A 166 -32.20 18.38 -16.86
N TYR A 167 -30.99 18.87 -17.08
CA TYR A 167 -29.77 18.36 -16.44
C TYR A 167 -28.84 19.50 -15.98
N LEU A 168 -27.92 19.19 -15.08
CA LEU A 168 -26.90 20.14 -14.61
C LEU A 168 -26.04 20.62 -15.80
N GLY A 169 -26.02 21.93 -16.04
CA GLY A 169 -25.36 22.57 -17.19
C GLY A 169 -26.21 22.67 -18.45
N SER A 170 -27.48 22.24 -18.44
CA SER A 170 -28.41 22.46 -19.56
C SER A 170 -28.87 23.92 -19.63
N PRO A 171 -29.20 24.44 -20.84
CA PRO A 171 -29.82 25.75 -20.99
C PRO A 171 -31.16 25.82 -20.25
N CYS A 172 -31.41 26.91 -19.54
CA CYS A 172 -32.64 27.14 -18.77
C CYS A 172 -33.12 28.59 -18.95
N ASP A 173 -34.43 28.80 -18.87
CA ASP A 173 -35.01 30.15 -18.96
C ASP A 173 -35.28 30.74 -17.56
N PHE A 174 -35.85 29.95 -16.65
CA PHE A 174 -36.19 30.40 -15.30
C PHE A 174 -35.98 29.34 -14.22
N MET A 175 -36.19 28.06 -14.55
CA MET A 175 -36.06 26.95 -13.60
C MET A 175 -35.35 25.76 -14.23
N CYS A 176 -34.68 25.00 -13.38
CA CYS A 176 -34.08 23.71 -13.69
C CYS A 176 -34.99 22.58 -13.18
N ASN A 177 -34.73 21.35 -13.60
CA ASN A 177 -35.48 20.17 -13.17
C ASN A 177 -35.44 20.08 -11.62
N PRO A 178 -36.60 20.06 -10.94
CA PRO A 178 -36.69 20.00 -9.49
C PRO A 178 -36.14 18.71 -8.87
N GLU A 179 -35.93 17.65 -9.66
CA GLU A 179 -35.25 16.43 -9.22
C GLU A 179 -33.74 16.64 -9.01
N LEU A 180 -33.14 17.67 -9.61
CA LEU A 180 -31.74 18.01 -9.42
C LEU A 180 -31.54 18.64 -8.05
N GLN A 181 -30.68 18.02 -7.24
CA GLN A 181 -30.42 18.51 -5.88
C GLN A 181 -29.55 19.77 -5.93
N HIS A 182 -29.97 20.85 -5.28
CA HIS A 182 -29.16 22.07 -5.11
C HIS A 182 -28.69 22.73 -6.42
N VAL A 183 -29.57 22.74 -7.42
CA VAL A 183 -29.35 23.36 -8.73
C VAL A 183 -30.32 24.51 -8.94
N PHE A 184 -29.84 25.62 -9.48
CA PHE A 184 -30.66 26.76 -9.84
C PHE A 184 -30.37 27.20 -11.29
N CYS A 185 -31.31 27.92 -11.90
CA CYS A 185 -31.10 28.53 -13.21
C CYS A 185 -30.39 29.88 -13.04
N ASP A 186 -29.16 30.00 -13.52
CA ASP A 186 -28.43 31.27 -13.47
C ASP A 186 -28.94 32.20 -14.58
N SER A 187 -29.46 33.36 -14.19
CA SER A 187 -30.06 34.33 -15.13
C SER A 187 -29.05 35.06 -16.00
N ILE A 188 -27.75 34.98 -15.69
CA ILE A 188 -26.65 35.56 -16.45
C ILE A 188 -26.14 34.55 -17.48
N THR A 189 -25.87 33.30 -17.06
CA THR A 189 -25.34 32.28 -17.97
C THR A 189 -26.43 31.59 -18.77
N GLY A 190 -27.68 31.64 -18.30
CA GLY A 190 -28.81 30.92 -18.89
C GLY A 190 -28.66 29.40 -18.76
N LEU A 191 -27.87 28.93 -17.78
CA LEU A 191 -27.57 27.53 -17.56
C LEU A 191 -27.96 27.08 -16.15
N CYS A 192 -28.25 25.79 -16.01
CA CYS A 192 -28.45 25.17 -14.71
C CYS A 192 -27.13 24.98 -13.97
N GLU A 193 -26.94 25.69 -12.87
CA GLU A 193 -25.70 25.72 -12.09
C GLU A 193 -25.91 25.32 -10.63
N CYS A 194 -24.82 24.92 -9.97
CA CYS A 194 -24.86 24.53 -8.56
C CYS A 194 -25.01 25.74 -7.65
N GLU A 195 -25.84 25.61 -6.62
CA GLU A 195 -25.91 26.59 -5.55
C GLU A 195 -24.54 26.81 -4.87
N LYS A 196 -24.28 28.03 -4.41
CA LYS A 196 -23.01 28.45 -3.80
C LYS A 196 -22.52 27.55 -2.65
N PHE A 197 -23.44 26.98 -1.86
CA PHE A 197 -23.10 26.12 -0.71
C PHE A 197 -22.96 24.64 -1.10
N TYR A 198 -23.21 24.28 -2.35
CA TYR A 198 -23.19 22.91 -2.87
C TYR A 198 -22.28 22.81 -4.10
N PRO A 199 -20.99 23.10 -3.97
CA PRO A 199 -20.08 23.20 -5.12
C PRO A 199 -19.74 21.85 -5.78
N VAL A 200 -20.09 20.71 -5.17
CA VAL A 200 -19.72 19.38 -5.69
C VAL A 200 -20.74 18.96 -6.75
N ARG A 201 -20.31 18.77 -8.00
CA ARG A 201 -21.16 18.22 -9.07
C ARG A 201 -21.26 16.70 -8.95
N LEU A 202 -22.48 16.17 -8.76
CA LEU A 202 -22.74 14.74 -8.59
C LEU A 202 -23.05 13.99 -9.90
N GLY A 203 -23.11 14.73 -11.00
CA GLY A 203 -23.52 14.23 -12.31
C GLY A 203 -24.70 15.03 -12.87
N PRO A 204 -25.07 14.78 -14.14
CA PRO A 204 -26.01 15.60 -14.88
C PRO A 204 -27.45 15.47 -14.35
N THR A 205 -27.83 14.28 -13.86
CA THR A 205 -29.19 13.97 -13.39
C THR A 205 -29.38 14.03 -11.88
N LYS A 206 -28.28 14.17 -11.12
CA LYS A 206 -28.32 14.19 -9.64
C LYS A 206 -28.23 15.60 -9.07
N GLY A 207 -27.57 16.51 -9.80
CA GLY A 207 -27.33 17.89 -9.35
C GLY A 207 -26.04 18.02 -8.55
N CYS A 208 -26.10 18.70 -7.42
CA CYS A 208 -24.95 19.12 -6.66
C CYS A 208 -25.07 18.81 -5.16
N ALA A 209 -23.94 18.77 -4.45
CA ALA A 209 -23.88 18.43 -3.03
C ALA A 209 -22.83 19.22 -2.25
N LYS A 210 -22.90 19.09 -0.92
CA LYS A 210 -21.88 19.62 -0.01
C LYS A 210 -20.65 18.71 0.00
N PRO A 211 -19.44 19.28 0.07
CA PRO A 211 -18.23 18.53 0.33
C PRO A 211 -18.32 17.77 1.66
N LYS A 212 -17.70 16.60 1.73
CA LYS A 212 -17.62 15.75 2.92
C LYS A 212 -16.16 15.55 3.31
N ARG A 213 -15.85 15.75 4.59
CA ARG A 213 -14.48 15.60 5.11
C ARG A 213 -14.18 14.15 5.46
N LEU A 214 -12.89 13.84 5.60
CA LEU A 214 -12.44 12.53 6.08
C LEU A 214 -13.10 12.17 7.42
N GLY A 215 -13.66 10.97 7.49
CA GLY A 215 -14.42 10.47 8.64
C GLY A 215 -15.90 10.84 8.67
N GLU A 216 -16.39 11.68 7.74
CA GLU A 216 -17.82 11.97 7.61
C GLU A 216 -18.53 10.93 6.73
N GLN A 217 -19.82 10.72 7.00
CA GLN A 217 -20.65 9.87 6.16
C GLN A 217 -20.80 10.48 4.76
N CYS A 218 -20.65 9.63 3.76
CA CYS A 218 -20.72 9.99 2.35
C CYS A 218 -21.75 9.12 1.64
N LEU A 219 -22.37 9.70 0.61
CA LEU A 219 -23.24 8.98 -0.32
C LEU A 219 -22.61 8.88 -1.71
N TYR A 220 -21.79 9.86 -2.07
CA TYR A 220 -21.15 9.95 -3.39
C TYR A 220 -19.65 10.17 -3.24
N ARG A 221 -18.84 9.44 -4.02
CA ARG A 221 -17.37 9.57 -4.03
C ARG A 221 -16.92 11.01 -4.29
N ALA A 222 -17.58 11.71 -5.22
CA ALA A 222 -17.31 13.10 -5.58
C ALA A 222 -17.29 14.07 -4.38
N THR A 223 -18.09 13.79 -3.34
CA THR A 223 -18.15 14.65 -2.14
C THR A 223 -16.90 14.55 -1.27
N CYS A 224 -16.26 13.37 -1.23
CA CYS A 224 -14.99 13.14 -0.55
C CYS A 224 -13.83 13.72 -1.37
N THR A 225 -13.75 13.35 -2.66
CA THR A 225 -12.65 13.77 -3.55
C THR A 225 -12.56 15.29 -3.69
N PHE A 226 -13.68 16.01 -3.61
CA PHE A 226 -13.68 17.47 -3.59
C PHE A 226 -13.00 18.06 -2.34
N ALA A 227 -13.14 17.42 -1.18
CA ALA A 227 -12.52 17.87 0.06
C ALA A 227 -11.03 17.49 0.14
N ASP A 228 -10.68 16.33 -0.40
CA ASP A 228 -9.32 15.81 -0.49
C ASP A 228 -9.19 14.90 -1.71
N GLN A 229 -8.27 15.24 -2.62
CA GLN A 229 -8.11 14.56 -3.91
C GLN A 229 -7.76 13.07 -3.80
N HIS A 230 -7.19 12.64 -2.66
CA HIS A 230 -6.81 11.26 -2.39
C HIS A 230 -7.76 10.58 -1.40
N SER A 231 -8.99 11.08 -1.30
CA SER A 231 -10.04 10.48 -0.48
C SER A 231 -11.17 9.92 -1.33
N THR A 232 -11.72 8.80 -0.89
CA THR A 232 -12.81 8.10 -1.56
C THR A 232 -13.90 7.71 -0.56
N CYS A 233 -15.11 7.49 -1.06
CA CYS A 233 -16.22 7.05 -0.23
C CYS A 233 -16.13 5.52 -0.08
N THR A 234 -15.72 5.07 1.11
CA THR A 234 -15.51 3.65 1.41
C THR A 234 -16.68 3.09 2.21
N GLN A 235 -17.15 1.90 1.86
CA GLN A 235 -18.17 1.21 2.64
C GLN A 235 -17.50 0.45 3.80
N VAL A 236 -17.77 0.88 5.03
CA VAL A 236 -17.31 0.23 6.26
C VAL A 236 -18.54 -0.31 6.97
N GLN A 237 -18.78 -1.62 6.84
CA GLN A 237 -19.99 -2.30 7.32
C GLN A 237 -21.27 -1.73 6.67
N HIS A 238 -22.22 -1.23 7.47
CA HIS A 238 -23.47 -0.62 7.03
C HIS A 238 -23.36 0.90 6.76
N ASN A 239 -22.18 1.50 6.97
CA ASN A 239 -21.97 2.94 6.79
C ASN A 239 -20.98 3.18 5.65
N ALA A 240 -21.22 4.22 4.85
CA ALA A 240 -20.24 4.72 3.89
C ALA A 240 -19.60 5.99 4.44
N VAL A 241 -18.27 6.04 4.47
CA VAL A 241 -17.48 7.11 5.10
C VAL A 241 -16.32 7.53 4.18
N CYS A 242 -16.02 8.83 4.14
CA CYS A 242 -14.84 9.32 3.42
C CYS A 242 -13.56 8.84 4.10
N ASP A 243 -12.74 8.06 3.39
CA ASP A 243 -11.43 7.60 3.85
C ASP A 243 -10.38 7.77 2.75
N CYS A 244 -9.10 7.60 3.10
CA CYS A 244 -8.01 7.71 2.13
C CYS A 244 -8.00 6.54 1.14
N GLU A 245 -7.63 6.83 -0.11
CA GLU A 245 -7.39 5.83 -1.15
C GLU A 245 -6.17 4.96 -0.81
N GLU A 246 -6.05 3.80 -1.46
CA GLU A 246 -4.92 2.90 -1.25
C GLU A 246 -3.59 3.61 -1.55
N GLY A 247 -2.59 3.40 -0.67
CA GLY A 247 -1.30 4.10 -0.74
C GLY A 247 -1.26 5.43 0.04
N TYR A 248 -2.40 5.95 0.47
CA TYR A 248 -2.51 7.18 1.26
C TYR A 248 -2.94 6.89 2.69
N HIS A 249 -2.57 7.78 3.62
CA HIS A 249 -2.97 7.67 5.02
C HIS A 249 -3.41 9.02 5.61
N ARG A 250 -4.28 8.95 6.62
CA ARG A 250 -4.82 10.14 7.30
C ARG A 250 -3.74 10.81 8.15
N VAL A 251 -3.51 12.09 7.91
CA VAL A 251 -2.62 12.95 8.69
C VAL A 251 -3.44 14.09 9.28
N ALA A 252 -3.18 14.43 10.56
CA ALA A 252 -3.84 15.53 11.24
C ALA A 252 -2.83 16.61 11.65
N LEU A 253 -3.01 17.84 11.16
CA LEU A 253 -2.25 19.01 11.61
C LEU A 253 -2.98 19.66 12.79
N SER A 254 -2.27 19.91 13.89
CA SER A 254 -2.89 20.37 15.13
C SER A 254 -3.01 21.89 15.26
N ARG A 255 -2.43 22.73 14.37
CA ARG A 255 -2.46 24.20 14.50
C ARG A 255 -2.40 24.91 13.14
N PRO A 256 -3.09 26.06 12.94
CA PRO A 256 -4.01 26.75 13.86
C PRO A 256 -5.43 26.16 13.87
N ASN A 257 -5.79 25.33 12.88
CA ASN A 257 -7.04 24.59 12.81
C ASN A 257 -6.74 23.09 12.64
N LYS A 258 -7.52 22.24 13.30
CA LYS A 258 -7.42 20.78 13.13
C LYS A 258 -7.84 20.42 11.70
N LYS A 259 -6.87 20.19 10.81
CA LYS A 259 -7.10 19.76 9.43
C LYS A 259 -6.63 18.31 9.29
N VAL A 260 -7.54 17.45 8.81
CA VAL A 260 -7.24 16.05 8.48
C VAL A 260 -7.21 15.94 6.95
N PHE A 261 -6.20 15.30 6.40
CA PHE A 261 -6.01 15.11 4.96
C PHE A 261 -5.28 13.80 4.67
N CYS A 262 -5.31 13.34 3.43
CA CYS A 262 -4.61 12.16 2.95
C CYS A 262 -3.22 12.55 2.45
N ALA A 263 -2.19 11.85 2.94
CA ALA A 263 -0.81 12.05 2.53
C ALA A 263 -0.22 10.75 1.97
N GLU A 264 0.58 10.90 0.92
CA GLU A 264 1.32 9.81 0.30
C GLU A 264 2.42 9.35 1.25
N GLY A 265 2.44 8.06 1.57
CA GLY A 265 3.47 7.47 2.41
C GLY A 265 3.03 6.17 3.07
N SER A 266 4.00 5.27 3.26
CA SER A 266 3.85 4.15 4.19
C SER A 266 3.50 4.70 5.56
N ARG A 267 2.58 4.06 6.29
CA ARG A 267 2.22 4.41 7.68
C ARG A 267 3.49 4.48 8.52
N ARG A 268 4.14 5.64 8.59
CA ARG A 268 5.24 5.91 9.48
C ARG A 268 4.62 6.48 10.75
N PRO A 269 4.91 5.91 11.93
CA PRO A 269 4.56 6.56 13.19
C PRO A 269 5.10 7.99 13.15
N SER A 270 4.24 8.94 13.46
CA SER A 270 4.49 10.39 13.45
C SER A 270 5.91 10.75 13.92
N LEU A 271 6.74 11.23 12.98
CA LEU A 271 8.04 11.82 13.26
C LEU A 271 7.88 13.27 13.72
N ALA A 272 7.61 13.44 15.01
CA ALA A 272 8.18 14.54 15.77
C ALA A 272 9.38 13.99 16.56
N SER A 273 10.44 13.53 15.89
CA SER A 273 11.75 13.21 16.49
C SER A 273 12.77 12.77 15.42
N VAL A 274 13.23 13.69 14.56
CA VAL A 274 14.54 13.49 13.90
C VAL A 274 15.30 14.82 13.79
N HIS A 275 15.42 15.55 14.90
CA HIS A 275 16.53 16.48 15.08
C HIS A 275 16.92 16.47 16.54
N SER A 276 17.61 15.40 16.95
CA SER A 276 18.50 15.37 18.12
C SER A 276 19.25 14.05 18.06
N SER A 277 20.50 14.12 17.61
CA SER A 277 21.56 13.24 18.06
C SER A 277 21.47 13.05 19.58
N THR A 278 21.77 11.84 20.05
CA THR A 278 21.83 11.41 21.47
C THR A 278 20.50 11.06 22.17
N SER A 279 20.20 9.74 22.17
CA SER A 279 19.74 8.95 23.33
C SER A 279 18.90 9.65 24.42
N SER A 280 17.56 9.62 24.31
CA SER A 280 16.68 9.83 25.49
C SER A 280 15.24 9.26 25.38
N SER A 281 14.73 8.97 24.18
CA SER A 281 13.34 8.51 24.00
C SER A 281 13.05 7.06 24.41
N ARG A 282 14.06 6.19 24.48
CA ARG A 282 13.90 4.84 25.08
C ARG A 282 13.66 4.88 26.60
N SER A 283 13.94 6.00 27.26
CA SER A 283 13.89 6.12 28.72
C SER A 283 12.48 6.43 29.25
N PHE A 284 11.67 7.20 28.51
CA PHE A 284 10.38 7.69 29.02
C PHE A 284 9.24 6.67 28.91
N SER A 285 9.16 5.93 27.80
CA SER A 285 8.17 4.86 27.62
C SER A 285 8.45 3.66 28.52
N ALA A 286 9.73 3.31 28.71
CA ALA A 286 10.14 2.29 29.69
C ALA A 286 9.77 2.71 31.12
N ARG A 287 10.08 3.95 31.53
CA ARG A 287 9.71 4.45 32.87
C ARG A 287 8.21 4.53 33.10
N ARG A 288 7.41 4.84 32.06
CA ARG A 288 5.94 4.85 32.16
C ARG A 288 5.37 3.45 32.35
N LEU A 289 5.84 2.47 31.57
CA LEU A 289 5.46 1.06 31.73
C LEU A 289 5.86 0.52 33.11
N GLU A 290 7.04 0.90 33.59
CA GLU A 290 7.54 0.49 34.90
C GLU A 290 6.73 1.11 36.04
N LYS A 291 6.31 2.38 35.89
CA LYS A 291 5.39 3.02 36.83
C LYS A 291 4.00 2.39 36.83
N GLU A 292 3.44 2.09 35.66
CA GLU A 292 2.13 1.42 35.54
C GLU A 292 2.16 0.00 36.12
N ARG A 293 3.27 -0.73 35.96
CA ARG A 293 3.49 -2.04 36.60
C ARG A 293 3.55 -1.92 38.12
N ASN A 294 4.37 -1.00 38.63
CA ASN A 294 4.51 -0.80 40.08
C ASN A 294 3.20 -0.35 40.73
N ASP A 295 2.42 0.53 40.07
CA ASP A 295 1.10 0.98 40.54
C ASP A 295 0.06 -0.15 40.55
N LYS A 296 0.22 -1.16 39.68
CA LYS A 296 -0.64 -2.35 39.64
C LYS A 296 -0.28 -3.33 40.76
N GLU A 297 1.01 -3.56 40.98
CA GLU A 297 1.52 -4.39 42.08
C GLU A 297 1.12 -3.81 43.45
N GLN A 298 1.24 -2.49 43.63
CA GLN A 298 0.82 -1.82 44.88
C GLN A 298 -0.69 -1.96 45.14
N ARG A 299 -1.52 -1.89 44.09
CA ARG A 299 -2.97 -2.10 44.20
C ARG A 299 -3.32 -3.53 44.59
N GLN A 300 -2.63 -4.52 44.01
CA GLN A 300 -2.82 -5.93 44.37
C GLN A 300 -2.39 -6.21 45.81
N ALA A 301 -1.23 -5.70 46.25
CA ALA A 301 -0.78 -5.86 47.63
C ALA A 301 -1.75 -5.24 48.64
N LEU A 302 -2.33 -4.07 48.33
CA LEU A 302 -3.33 -3.44 49.19
C LEU A 302 -4.64 -4.25 49.26
N GLN A 303 -5.04 -4.87 48.15
CA GLN A 303 -6.22 -5.73 48.09
C GLN A 303 -6.02 -7.02 48.90
N GLU A 304 -4.86 -7.65 48.81
CA GLU A 304 -4.51 -8.81 49.63
C GLU A 304 -4.46 -8.48 51.11
N LEU A 305 -3.90 -7.34 51.49
CA LEU A 305 -3.89 -6.89 52.89
C LEU A 305 -5.32 -6.68 53.44
N ARG A 306 -6.23 -6.13 52.62
CA ARG A 306 -7.64 -5.99 53.02
C ARG A 306 -8.31 -7.34 53.24
N LEU A 307 -8.05 -8.31 52.36
CA LEU A 307 -8.59 -9.67 52.49
C LEU A 307 -8.03 -10.39 53.72
N ALA A 308 -6.74 -10.21 54.01
CA ALA A 308 -6.08 -10.78 55.19
C ALA A 308 -6.68 -10.22 56.48
N LYS A 309 -6.89 -8.90 56.58
CA LYS A 309 -7.58 -8.28 57.73
C LYS A 309 -9.01 -8.79 57.90
N GLN A 310 -9.73 -9.01 56.80
CA GLN A 310 -11.06 -9.60 56.84
C GLN A 310 -11.04 -11.03 57.37
N ARG A 311 -10.06 -11.84 56.96
CA ARG A 311 -9.86 -13.21 57.49
C ARG A 311 -9.53 -13.21 58.97
N GLU A 312 -8.67 -12.31 59.44
CA GLU A 312 -8.36 -12.16 60.88
C GLU A 312 -9.60 -11.76 61.68
N GLN A 313 -10.42 -10.83 61.17
CA GLN A 313 -11.69 -10.45 61.81
C GLN A 313 -12.68 -11.63 61.89
N LEU A 314 -12.78 -12.44 60.83
CA LEU A 314 -13.62 -13.64 60.82
C LEU A 314 -13.10 -14.70 61.80
N GLN A 315 -11.78 -14.87 61.94
CA GLN A 315 -11.20 -15.78 62.93
C GLN A 315 -11.44 -15.31 64.37
N GLN A 316 -11.37 -13.99 64.63
CA GLN A 316 -11.69 -13.44 65.95
C GLN A 316 -13.19 -13.61 66.30
N GLN A 317 -14.09 -13.51 65.32
CA GLN A 317 -15.52 -13.76 65.54
C GLN A 317 -15.84 -15.25 65.81
N GLN A 318 -15.09 -16.20 65.22
CA GLN A 318 -15.28 -17.63 65.50
C GLN A 318 -14.80 -18.05 66.90
N GLN A 319 -13.94 -17.27 67.57
CA GLN A 319 -13.47 -17.56 68.94
C GLN A 319 -14.43 -17.11 70.05
N GLN A 320 -15.57 -16.46 69.73
CA GLN A 320 -16.52 -15.95 70.74
C GLN A 320 -17.91 -16.61 70.76
N VAL A 321 -18.19 -17.64 69.95
CA VAL A 321 -19.53 -18.26 69.93
C VAL A 321 -19.50 -19.67 70.54
N VAL A 322 -19.80 -19.78 71.83
CA VAL A 322 -20.22 -21.04 72.47
C VAL A 322 -21.72 -21.24 72.17
N PRO A 323 -22.17 -22.39 71.64
CA PRO A 323 -23.57 -22.57 71.28
C PRO A 323 -24.44 -22.94 72.50
N THR A 324 -25.44 -22.12 72.80
CA THR A 324 -26.60 -22.48 73.64
C THR A 324 -27.81 -22.83 72.77
N PRO A 325 -28.56 -23.92 73.06
CA PRO A 325 -29.68 -24.37 72.24
C PRO A 325 -31.01 -23.67 72.57
N SER A 326 -31.81 -23.41 71.53
CA SER A 326 -33.17 -22.85 71.63
C SER A 326 -34.25 -23.94 71.71
N PRO A 327 -35.40 -23.71 72.38
CA PRO A 327 -36.57 -24.56 72.27
C PRO A 327 -37.58 -24.06 71.21
N ARG A 328 -38.25 -25.03 70.57
CA ARG A 328 -39.30 -24.88 69.55
C ARG A 328 -40.63 -24.42 70.13
N THR A 329 -41.39 -23.69 69.32
CA THR A 329 -42.87 -23.71 69.32
C THR A 329 -43.40 -23.85 67.88
N PRO A 330 -44.49 -24.59 67.64
CA PRO A 330 -45.08 -24.75 66.31
C PRO A 330 -46.51 -24.17 66.16
N HIS A 331 -46.94 -24.09 64.90
CA HIS A 331 -48.29 -23.85 64.37
C HIS A 331 -48.72 -22.37 64.22
N SER A 332 -49.31 -21.91 63.10
CA SER A 332 -50.00 -22.62 62.00
C SER A 332 -50.21 -21.71 60.77
N THR A 333 -50.09 -22.30 59.56
CA THR A 333 -50.99 -22.28 58.36
C THR A 333 -51.67 -20.99 57.89
N ASP A 334 -51.96 -20.73 56.61
CA ASP A 334 -51.65 -21.28 55.26
C ASP A 334 -52.39 -20.34 54.26
N GLU A 335 -52.16 -20.53 52.95
CA GLU A 335 -52.83 -19.99 51.75
C GLU A 335 -52.23 -18.73 51.06
N LEU A 336 -52.00 -18.68 49.74
CA LEU A 336 -52.02 -19.64 48.62
C LEU A 336 -51.24 -19.00 47.44
N LEU A 337 -50.65 -19.88 46.61
CA LEU A 337 -49.83 -19.71 45.39
C LEU A 337 -50.65 -19.16 44.16
N PRO A 338 -50.15 -19.02 42.89
CA PRO A 338 -48.91 -19.57 42.26
C PRO A 338 -48.20 -18.70 41.19
N SER A 339 -47.05 -19.16 40.67
CA SER A 339 -46.71 -19.28 39.22
C SER A 339 -45.32 -19.89 38.98
N VAL A 340 -45.37 -21.09 38.40
CA VAL A 340 -44.45 -21.94 37.62
C VAL A 340 -43.09 -21.39 37.12
N GLU A 341 -42.08 -22.24 37.38
CA GLU A 341 -40.84 -22.63 36.66
C GLU A 341 -40.21 -21.75 35.56
N GLU A 342 -38.88 -21.57 35.65
CA GLU A 342 -37.98 -21.89 34.53
C GLU A 342 -36.57 -22.22 35.06
N GLY A 343 -36.02 -23.33 34.58
CA GLY A 343 -34.66 -23.77 34.86
C GLY A 343 -33.73 -23.57 33.67
N LYS A 344 -32.43 -23.58 33.99
CA LYS A 344 -31.25 -23.74 33.13
C LYS A 344 -30.79 -22.51 32.33
N GLU A 345 -29.64 -21.99 32.75
CA GLU A 345 -28.55 -21.71 31.80
C GLU A 345 -27.29 -22.45 32.24
N VAL A 346 -26.94 -23.45 31.43
CA VAL A 346 -25.66 -24.18 31.45
C VAL A 346 -24.77 -23.48 30.45
N PHE A 347 -23.65 -22.93 30.90
CA PHE A 347 -22.62 -22.36 30.04
C PHE A 347 -21.97 -23.46 29.19
N TYR A 348 -22.22 -23.43 27.88
CA TYR A 348 -21.40 -24.13 26.89
C TYR A 348 -20.13 -23.32 26.65
N ASN A 349 -18.98 -23.90 26.99
CA ASN A 349 -17.68 -23.46 26.49
C ASN A 349 -17.49 -24.00 25.06
N GLU A 350 -17.34 -23.09 24.10
CA GLU A 350 -16.81 -23.40 22.78
C GLU A 350 -15.29 -23.67 22.85
N VAL A 351 -14.94 -24.88 22.43
CA VAL A 351 -13.85 -25.30 21.54
C VAL A 351 -12.58 -24.42 21.47
N GLN A 352 -11.46 -24.99 21.91
CA GLN A 352 -10.23 -25.01 21.10
C GLN A 352 -9.50 -26.35 21.30
N LYS A 353 -9.84 -27.33 20.45
CA LYS A 353 -8.99 -28.50 20.20
C LYS A 353 -7.93 -28.11 19.18
N SER A 354 -6.69 -28.28 19.57
CA SER A 354 -5.53 -28.41 18.69
C SER A 354 -5.64 -29.70 17.88
N VAL A 355 -5.73 -29.60 16.55
CA VAL A 355 -5.40 -30.69 15.63
C VAL A 355 -4.70 -30.09 14.42
N TYR A 356 -3.43 -30.48 14.26
CA TYR A 356 -2.65 -30.33 13.04
C TYR A 356 -3.32 -31.11 11.89
N ILE A 357 -3.67 -30.43 10.80
CA ILE A 357 -3.93 -31.09 9.52
C ILE A 357 -3.28 -30.27 8.40
N SER A 358 -2.37 -30.96 7.71
CA SER A 358 -1.68 -30.65 6.47
C SER A 358 -2.61 -30.23 5.34
N LEU A 359 -2.30 -29.12 4.67
CA LEU A 359 -2.90 -28.77 3.38
C LEU A 359 -1.93 -29.20 2.27
N GLU A 360 -2.25 -30.32 1.63
CA GLU A 360 -1.81 -30.63 0.28
C GLU A 360 -2.59 -29.74 -0.70
N MET A 361 -1.87 -29.18 -1.69
CA MET A 361 -2.44 -28.37 -2.77
C MET A 361 -3.07 -29.30 -3.83
N PRO A 362 -4.31 -29.05 -4.31
CA PRO A 362 -4.81 -29.73 -5.49
C PRO A 362 -4.11 -29.17 -6.73
N VAL A 363 -3.37 -30.03 -7.41
CA VAL A 363 -2.83 -29.83 -8.76
C VAL A 363 -4.00 -29.65 -9.72
N ILE A 364 -4.13 -28.47 -10.32
CA ILE A 364 -4.99 -28.27 -11.49
C ILE A 364 -4.27 -28.93 -12.68
N SER A 365 -4.79 -30.07 -13.10
CA SER A 365 -4.39 -30.74 -14.34
C SER A 365 -4.77 -29.85 -15.53
N MET A 366 -3.77 -29.21 -16.16
CA MET A 366 -3.91 -28.66 -17.50
C MET A 366 -3.95 -29.82 -18.49
N SER A 367 -5.14 -30.13 -18.99
CA SER A 367 -5.30 -31.01 -20.14
C SER A 367 -4.71 -30.32 -21.37
N ILE A 368 -3.58 -30.84 -21.85
CA ILE A 368 -3.01 -30.55 -23.17
C ILE A 368 -3.99 -31.12 -24.20
N GLY A 369 -4.75 -30.23 -24.85
CA GLY A 369 -5.47 -30.55 -26.07
C GLY A 369 -4.48 -30.53 -27.24
N LEU A 370 -4.08 -31.72 -27.69
CA LEU A 370 -3.44 -31.95 -28.97
C LEU A 370 -4.41 -31.50 -30.08
N PHE A 371 -4.05 -30.44 -30.82
CA PHE A 371 -4.62 -30.21 -32.14
C PHE A 371 -3.79 -31.01 -33.15
N ASN A 372 -4.43 -32.03 -33.71
CA ASN A 372 -3.95 -32.75 -34.88
C ASN A 372 -4.03 -31.83 -36.11
N ASP A 373 -2.97 -31.88 -36.91
CA ASP A 373 -3.01 -31.70 -38.36
C ASP A 373 -4.10 -32.60 -38.97
N ASP A 374 -4.97 -32.02 -39.81
CA ASP A 374 -5.41 -32.64 -41.06
C ASP A 374 -6.29 -31.66 -41.88
N SER A 375 -5.94 -31.55 -43.17
CA SER A 375 -6.63 -30.91 -44.32
C SER A 375 -6.20 -29.50 -44.73
#